data_AF-M1ZSR5-F1
#
_entry.id   AF-M1ZSR5-F1
#
_cell.length_a   1.000
_cell.length_b   1.000
_cell.length_c   1.000
_cell.angle_alpha   90.00
_cell.angle_beta   90.00
_cell.angle_gamma   90.00
#
_symmetry.space_group_name_H-M   'P 1'
#
loop_
_entity.id
_entity.type
_entity.pdbx_description
1 polymer ?
#
loop_
_entity_poly.entity_id
_entity_poly.type
_entity_poly.pdbx_seq_one_letter_code
_entity_poly.pdbx_strand_id
1 'polypeptide(L)'
;SNKFQGIFEVICKYIDTCNNIFLEIKKKDKMFVKIPLTVIIIFSFFAFWMIIPLMVTSLFFDIELYIYSKSVDTGKANKILQSISNHVKIIKEKFKKADKNG
;
A
#
# COMPACT_ATOMS: atom_id res chain seq x y z
N SER A 1 31.60 -22.08 2.20
CA SER A 1 30.55 -21.80 3.20
C SER A 1 30.18 -20.32 3.33
N ASN A 2 31.14 -19.38 3.26
CA ASN A 2 30.90 -17.95 3.59
C ASN A 2 29.97 -17.15 2.65
N LYS A 3 29.68 -17.63 1.43
CA LYS A 3 28.84 -16.90 0.47
C LYS A 3 27.36 -16.89 0.84
N PHE A 4 26.86 -17.97 1.45
CA PHE A 4 25.46 -18.09 1.87
C PHE A 4 25.15 -17.23 3.09
N GLN A 5 26.06 -17.14 4.06
CA GLN A 5 25.90 -16.29 5.23
C GLN A 5 25.78 -14.80 4.84
N GLY A 6 26.65 -14.33 3.93
CA GLY A 6 26.58 -12.94 3.46
C GLY A 6 25.27 -12.61 2.74
N ILE A 7 24.74 -13.53 1.92
CA ILE A 7 23.45 -13.33 1.24
C ILE A 7 22.29 -13.29 2.26
N PHE A 8 22.29 -14.19 3.24
CA PHE A 8 21.27 -14.22 4.27
C PHE A 8 21.28 -12.95 5.13
N GLU A 9 22.45 -12.42 5.46
CA GLU A 9 22.59 -11.18 6.23
C GLU A 9 22.03 -9.96 5.49
N VAL A 10 22.28 -9.85 4.18
CA VAL A 10 21.70 -8.79 3.34
C VAL A 10 20.18 -8.91 3.28
N ILE A 11 19.65 -10.12 3.15
CA ILE A 11 18.20 -10.38 3.14
C ILE A 11 17.58 -10.02 4.50
N CYS A 12 18.17 -10.44 5.61
CA CYS A 12 17.70 -10.09 6.95
C CYS A 12 17.68 -8.57 7.15
N LYS A 13 18.75 -7.88 6.76
CA LYS A 13 18.81 -6.41 6.85
C LYS A 13 17.75 -5.73 5.98
N TYR A 14 17.45 -6.28 4.81
CA TYR A 14 16.36 -5.80 3.95
C TYR A 14 14.99 -6.03 4.60
N ILE A 15 14.74 -7.23 5.13
CA ILE A 15 13.50 -7.58 5.85
C ILE A 15 13.31 -6.67 7.07
N ASP A 16 14.36 -6.42 7.85
CA ASP A 16 14.30 -5.51 9.01
C ASP A 16 13.97 -4.07 8.59
N THR A 17 14.54 -3.62 7.47
CA THR A 17 14.19 -2.32 6.89
C THR A 17 12.71 -2.27 6.50
N CYS A 18 12.21 -3.30 5.81
CA CYS A 18 10.81 -3.39 5.41
C CYS A 18 9.86 -3.53 6.62
N ASN A 19 10.26 -4.23 7.68
CA ASN A 19 9.47 -4.38 8.91
C ASN A 19 9.27 -3.04 9.65
N ASN A 20 10.19 -2.09 9.47
CA ASN A 20 10.10 -0.75 10.03
C ASN A 20 9.29 0.24 9.15
N ILE A 21 8.91 -0.18 7.94
CA ILE A 21 8.05 0.58 7.03
C ILE A 21 6.62 0.04 7.18
N PHE A 22 5.70 0.94 7.48
CA PHE A 22 4.29 0.64 7.65
C PHE A 22 3.49 1.34 6.55
N LEU A 23 2.59 0.57 5.93
CA LEU A 23 1.57 1.10 5.06
C LEU A 23 0.34 1.39 5.91
N GLU A 24 -0.10 2.63 5.87
CA GLU A 24 -1.27 3.12 6.57
C GLU A 24 -2.40 3.37 5.57
N ILE A 25 -3.53 2.75 5.83
CA ILE A 25 -4.75 2.91 5.04
C ILE A 25 -5.72 3.76 5.85
N LYS A 26 -6.13 4.90 5.30
CA LYS A 26 -7.09 5.81 5.91
C LYS A 26 -8.35 5.87 5.05
N LYS A 27 -9.51 5.91 5.71
CA LYS A 27 -10.82 6.07 5.07
C LYS A 27 -11.61 7.11 5.86
N LYS A 28 -11.92 8.26 5.24
CA LYS A 28 -12.68 9.36 5.86
C LYS A 28 -12.15 9.75 7.25
N ASP A 29 -10.88 10.12 7.32
CA ASP A 29 -10.19 10.60 8.54
C ASP A 29 -10.11 9.62 9.74
N LYS A 30 -10.68 8.42 9.64
CA LYS A 30 -10.44 7.34 10.61
C LYS A 30 -9.32 6.44 10.10
N MET A 31 -8.32 6.24 10.95
CA MET A 31 -7.21 5.32 10.71
C MET A 31 -7.80 3.91 10.63
N PHE A 32 -7.77 3.30 9.44
CA PHE A 32 -8.47 2.04 9.21
C PHE A 32 -7.55 0.87 9.53
N VAL A 33 -6.33 0.88 9.00
CA VAL A 33 -5.40 -0.25 9.08
C VAL A 33 -3.94 0.24 8.96
N LYS A 34 -3.04 -0.29 9.80
CA LYS A 34 -1.57 -0.09 9.71
C LYS A 34 -0.89 -1.44 9.61
N ILE A 35 -0.25 -1.73 8.47
CA ILE A 35 0.37 -3.04 8.21
C ILE A 35 1.85 -2.86 7.86
N PRO A 36 2.77 -3.64 8.45
CA PRO A 36 4.18 -3.66 8.04
C PRO A 36 4.34 -4.09 6.57
N LEU A 37 5.28 -3.49 5.85
CA LEU A 37 5.47 -3.74 4.43
C LEU A 37 5.80 -5.22 4.11
N THR A 38 6.50 -5.89 5.02
CA THR A 38 6.81 -7.34 4.91
C THR A 38 5.57 -8.22 4.83
N VAL A 39 4.53 -7.90 5.62
CA VAL A 39 3.27 -8.63 5.58
C VAL A 39 2.59 -8.45 4.22
N ILE A 40 2.65 -7.25 3.63
CA ILE A 40 2.11 -6.99 2.28
C ILE A 40 2.88 -7.78 1.23
N ILE A 41 4.21 -7.83 1.31
CA ILE A 41 5.06 -8.59 0.38
C ILE A 41 4.72 -10.07 0.44
N ILE A 42 4.63 -10.65 1.64
CA ILE A 42 4.23 -12.04 1.86
C ILE A 42 2.83 -12.28 1.29
N PHE A 43 1.88 -11.40 1.58
CA PHE A 43 0.52 -11.51 1.09
C PHE A 43 0.46 -11.49 -0.45
N SER A 44 1.28 -10.71 -1.14
CA SER A 44 1.37 -10.73 -2.61
C SER A 44 1.77 -12.09 -3.18
N PHE A 45 2.56 -12.90 -2.48
CA PHE A 45 2.93 -14.24 -2.93
C PHE A 45 1.83 -15.28 -2.69
N PHE A 46 1.09 -15.17 -1.58
CA PHE A 46 0.08 -16.16 -1.19
C PHE A 46 -1.34 -15.83 -1.68
N ALA A 47 -1.64 -14.55 -1.92
CA ALA A 47 -3.00 -14.07 -2.10
C ALA A 47 -3.31 -13.65 -3.55
N PHE A 48 -2.58 -14.17 -4.54
CA PHE A 48 -2.84 -13.89 -5.96
C PHE A 48 -4.31 -14.12 -6.35
N TRP A 49 -4.92 -15.17 -5.80
CA TRP A 49 -6.34 -15.49 -6.00
C TRP A 49 -7.30 -14.48 -5.38
N MET A 50 -6.89 -13.77 -4.33
CA MET A 50 -7.69 -12.76 -3.64
C MET A 50 -7.67 -11.38 -4.34
N ILE A 51 -6.83 -11.20 -5.37
CA ILE A 51 -6.71 -9.92 -6.09
C ILE A 51 -8.03 -9.55 -6.77
N ILE A 52 -8.74 -10.49 -7.40
CA ILE A 52 -10.00 -10.21 -8.09
C ILE A 52 -11.09 -9.73 -7.10
N PRO A 53 -11.39 -10.46 -6.00
CA PRO A 53 -12.28 -9.96 -4.95
C PRO A 53 -11.86 -8.61 -4.37
N LEU A 54 -10.55 -8.41 -4.18
CA LEU A 54 -10.01 -7.17 -3.64
C LEU A 54 -10.22 -5.99 -4.61
N MET A 55 -10.08 -6.19 -5.91
CA MET A 55 -10.35 -5.16 -6.94
C MET A 55 -11.81 -4.74 -6.94
N VAL A 56 -12.74 -5.69 -6.88
CA VAL A 56 -14.18 -5.41 -6.79
C VAL A 56 -14.50 -4.65 -5.51
N THR A 57 -14.00 -5.13 -4.36
CA THR A 57 -14.20 -4.47 -3.07
C THR A 57 -13.57 -3.07 -3.07
N SER A 58 -12.36 -2.90 -3.61
CA SER A 58 -11.67 -1.62 -3.69
C SER A 58 -12.47 -0.57 -4.47
N LEU A 59 -13.25 -0.99 -5.48
CA LEU A 59 -14.09 -0.07 -6.25
C LEU A 59 -15.13 0.65 -5.39
N PHE A 60 -15.67 -0.05 -4.38
CA PHE A 60 -16.67 0.48 -3.46
C PHE A 60 -16.05 1.31 -2.33
N PHE A 61 -14.75 1.17 -2.09
CA PHE A 61 -14.07 1.85 -1.00
C PHE A 61 -13.39 3.13 -1.51
N ASP A 62 -13.39 4.17 -0.68
CA ASP A 62 -12.68 5.44 -0.92
C ASP A 62 -11.44 5.39 -0.03
N ILE A 63 -10.36 4.83 -0.57
CA ILE A 63 -9.19 4.43 0.19
C ILE A 63 -8.07 5.44 -0.07
N GLU A 64 -7.52 6.03 0.99
CA GLU A 64 -6.33 6.85 0.93
C GLU A 64 -5.14 6.07 1.51
N LEU A 65 -4.06 6.00 0.75
CA LEU A 65 -2.86 5.25 1.11
C LEU A 65 -1.75 6.20 1.57
N TYR A 66 -1.15 5.89 2.71
CA TYR A 66 -0.05 6.62 3.30
C TYR A 66 1.08 5.65 3.62
N ILE A 67 2.32 6.09 3.50
CA ILE A 67 3.46 5.32 4.01
C ILE A 67 4.04 6.06 5.21
N TYR A 68 4.27 5.31 6.27
CA TYR A 68 4.92 5.75 7.49
C TYR A 68 6.13 4.86 7.75
N SER A 69 7.32 5.44 7.87
CA SER A 69 8.50 4.72 8.32
C SER A 69 9.06 5.36 9.58
N LYS A 70 9.51 4.53 10.52
CA LYS A 70 10.16 5.00 11.74
C LYS A 70 11.63 5.41 11.51
N SER A 71 12.25 4.92 10.43
CA SER A 71 13.70 5.02 10.20
C SER A 71 14.10 5.66 8.85
N VAL A 72 13.13 5.94 7.96
CA VAL A 72 13.41 6.40 6.59
C VAL A 72 12.54 7.60 6.25
N ASP A 73 13.10 8.63 5.59
CA ASP A 73 12.30 9.75 5.08
C ASP A 73 11.29 9.26 4.05
N THR A 74 10.02 9.33 4.44
CA THR A 74 8.90 8.82 3.64
C THR A 74 8.18 9.96 2.92
N GLY A 75 8.62 11.21 3.07
CA GLY A 75 7.91 12.39 2.54
C GLY A 75 7.71 12.35 1.02
N LYS A 76 8.74 11.92 0.27
CA LYS A 76 8.64 11.76 -1.20
C LYS A 76 7.62 10.69 -1.59
N ALA A 77 7.66 9.52 -0.94
CA ALA A 77 6.74 8.42 -1.24
C ALA A 77 5.29 8.79 -0.89
N ASN A 78 5.10 9.49 0.23
CA ASN A 78 3.78 9.96 0.64
C ASN A 78 3.21 11.02 -0.31
N LYS A 79 4.05 11.92 -0.84
CA LYS A 79 3.64 12.89 -1.87
C LYS A 79 3.17 12.20 -3.15
N ILE A 80 3.89 11.17 -3.60
CA ILE A 80 3.52 10.38 -4.78
C ILE A 80 2.16 9.70 -4.55
N LEU A 81 1.98 9.05 -3.40
CA LEU A 81 0.73 8.38 -3.05
C LEU A 81 -0.45 9.36 -2.96
N GLN A 82 -0.26 10.55 -2.39
CA GLN A 82 -1.30 11.58 -2.37
C GLN A 82 -1.66 12.07 -3.78
N SER A 83 -0.69 12.27 -4.66
CA SER A 83 -0.97 12.61 -6.06
C SER A 83 -1.80 11.52 -6.74
N ILE A 84 -1.44 10.25 -6.55
CA ILE A 84 -2.22 9.12 -7.11
C ILE A 84 -3.64 9.11 -6.53
N SER A 85 -3.78 9.28 -5.22
CA SER A 85 -5.09 9.34 -4.54
C SER A 85 -5.99 10.44 -5.12
N ASN A 86 -5.44 11.64 -5.32
CA ASN A 86 -6.16 12.77 -5.91
C ASN A 86 -6.61 12.47 -7.35
N HIS A 87 -5.75 11.86 -8.17
CA HIS A 87 -6.09 11.47 -9.53
C HIS A 87 -7.22 10.42 -9.55
N VAL A 88 -7.14 9.42 -8.68
CA VAL A 88 -8.18 8.38 -8.53
C VAL A 88 -9.51 9.01 -8.11
N LYS A 89 -9.50 9.97 -7.17
CA LYS A 89 -10.70 10.69 -6.74
C LYS A 89 -11.37 11.45 -7.90
N ILE A 90 -10.59 12.16 -8.72
CA ILE A 90 -11.10 12.84 -9.91
C ILE A 90 -11.76 11.85 -10.89
N ILE A 91 -11.14 10.70 -11.13
CA ILE A 91 -11.70 9.66 -12.01
C ILE A 91 -13.01 9.12 -11.43
N LYS A 92 -13.04 8.82 -10.13
CA LYS A 92 -14.23 8.31 -9.44
C LYS A 92 -15.40 9.29 -9.49
N GLU A 93 -15.13 10.59 -9.28
CA GLU A 93 -16.14 11.64 -9.41
C GLU A 93 -16.70 11.74 -10.83
N LYS A 94 -15.86 11.59 -11.86
CA LYS A 94 -16.30 11.56 -13.26
C LYS A 94 -17.22 10.36 -13.54
N PHE A 95 -16.84 9.16 -13.10
CA PHE A 95 -17.67 7.96 -13.24
C PHE A 95 -19.04 8.12 -12.54
N LYS A 96 -19.05 8.62 -11.30
CA LYS A 96 -20.29 8.85 -10.54
C LYS A 96 -21.22 9.88 -11.19
N LYS A 97 -20.67 10.90 -11.86
CA LYS A 97 -21.46 11.88 -12.62
C LYS A 97 -22.05 11.28 -13.89
N ALA A 98 -21.30 10.39 -14.57
CA ALA A 98 -21.79 9.69 -15.77
C ALA A 98 -22.95 8.74 -15.44
N ASP A 99 -22.84 7.97 -14.36
CA ASP A 99 -23.88 7.05 -13.86
C ASP A 99 -25.19 7.79 -13.49
N LYS A 100 -25.09 8.98 -12.89
CA LYS A 100 -26.26 9.79 -12.50
C LYS A 100 -26.98 10.50 -13.65
N ASN A 101 -26.33 10.62 -14.81
CA ASN A 101 -26.86 11.32 -15.98
C ASN A 101 -27.34 10.35 -17.08
N GLY A 102 -27.31 9.05 -16.83
CA GLY A 102 -27.82 7.99 -17.70
C GLY A 102 -29.18 7.46 -17.29
#